data_AF-A0A7Y2BNI1-F1
#
_entry.id   AF-A0A7Y2BNI1-F1
#
_cell.length_a   1.000
_cell.length_b   1.000
_cell.length_c   1.000
_cell.angle_alpha   90.00
_cell.angle_beta   90.00
_cell.angle_gamma   90.00
#
_symmetry.space_group_name_H-M   'P 1'
#
loop_
_entity.id
_entity.type
_entity.pdbx_description
1 polymer ?
#
loop_
_entity_poly.entity_id
_entity_poly.type
_entity_poly.pdbx_seq_one_letter_code
_entity_poly.pdbx_strand_id
1 'polypeptide(L)'
;MRDGEGKIISDKVTPELLNRYKEAPRAEFIHKAWPAGYVPTPVLHARAQTATIDLGEGPQTFQVLSYHAVFANSGLPAGLLGWQTIALGLVGDLDDWHQLDHYTAANVVLDDTDTPVALILQQHNYHRTYLLGEGIPIAADGRPQIDVAIRSNELYPHRPGRTNRRAVSFLNRKAWLYMIGAGSRLFLTADDITQPERELKYKLRFLVGSDSFYTFKGYLGARRWLMGRSGPPGAEYKTLPELLNFERQLLVGYWRDGNSHDIGNLTSAFEKPDFHLEFANAQGAVFRANLLCVKRWRANCAFQ
;
A
#
# COMPACT_ATOMS: atom_id res chain seq x y z
N MET A 1 -0.17 -25.65 6.07
CA MET A 1 -1.39 -25.46 5.24
C MET A 1 -2.50 -26.34 5.78
N ARG A 2 -3.70 -25.79 5.91
CA ARG A 2 -4.93 -26.53 6.28
C ARG A 2 -5.97 -26.39 5.17
N ASP A 3 -6.87 -27.36 5.08
CA ASP A 3 -8.09 -27.24 4.26
C ASP A 3 -9.18 -26.45 5.01
N GLY A 4 -10.33 -26.28 4.34
CA GLY A 4 -11.48 -25.56 4.90
C GLY A 4 -12.16 -26.23 6.09
N GLU A 5 -11.79 -27.46 6.41
CA GLU A 5 -12.28 -28.23 7.56
C GLU A 5 -11.24 -28.24 8.70
N GLY A 6 -10.09 -27.58 8.50
CA GLY A 6 -9.02 -27.49 9.49
C GLY A 6 -8.04 -28.66 9.48
N LYS A 7 -8.20 -29.64 8.57
CA LYS A 7 -7.27 -30.76 8.44
C LYS A 7 -5.96 -30.27 7.84
N ILE A 8 -4.85 -30.74 8.41
CA ILE A 8 -3.51 -30.39 7.93
C ILE A 8 -3.28 -31.10 6.59
N ILE A 9 -3.09 -30.30 5.53
CA ILE A 9 -2.67 -30.79 4.21
C ILE A 9 -1.16 -31.01 4.20
N SER A 10 -0.40 -30.07 4.77
CA SER A 10 1.06 -30.14 4.88
C SER A 10 1.57 -29.21 5.98
N ASP A 11 2.62 -29.63 6.68
CA ASP A 11 3.38 -28.83 7.64
C ASP A 11 4.52 -28.03 6.97
N LYS A 12 4.90 -28.40 5.74
CA LYS A 12 5.83 -27.68 4.86
C LYS A 12 5.08 -27.04 3.70
N VAL A 13 5.16 -25.73 3.58
CA VAL A 13 4.52 -25.02 2.49
C VAL A 13 5.54 -24.64 1.46
N THR A 14 5.32 -25.13 0.25
CA THR A 14 6.16 -24.86 -0.92
C THR A 14 5.35 -24.08 -1.96
N PRO A 15 6.01 -23.35 -2.88
CA PRO A 15 5.32 -22.68 -3.98
C PRO A 15 4.45 -23.63 -4.81
N GLU A 16 4.88 -24.88 -5.02
CA GLU A 16 4.12 -25.89 -5.76
C GLU A 16 2.81 -26.24 -5.04
N LEU A 17 2.85 -26.32 -3.71
CA LEU A 17 1.66 -26.59 -2.91
C LEU A 17 0.69 -25.40 -2.95
N LEU A 18 1.19 -24.17 -2.80
CA LEU A 18 0.34 -22.98 -2.88
C LEU A 18 -0.30 -22.85 -4.27
N ASN A 19 0.47 -23.06 -5.34
CA ASN A 19 -0.04 -23.04 -6.71
C ASN A 19 -1.07 -24.14 -6.99
N ARG A 20 -0.91 -25.34 -6.41
CA ARG A 20 -1.89 -26.43 -6.53
C ARG A 20 -3.26 -26.06 -5.93
N TYR A 21 -3.28 -25.30 -4.84
CA TYR A 21 -4.50 -24.97 -4.10
C TYR A 21 -4.94 -23.51 -4.24
N LYS A 22 -4.39 -22.75 -5.21
CA LYS A 22 -4.69 -21.33 -5.37
C LYS A 22 -6.15 -21.01 -5.61
N GLU A 23 -6.90 -21.96 -6.16
CA GLU A 23 -8.34 -21.85 -6.41
C GLU A 23 -9.22 -22.33 -5.24
N ALA A 24 -8.63 -22.74 -4.11
CA ALA A 24 -9.37 -23.24 -2.95
C ALA A 24 -9.67 -22.11 -1.94
N PRO A 25 -10.89 -21.51 -1.93
CA PRO A 25 -11.18 -20.31 -1.14
C PRO A 25 -11.22 -20.55 0.37
N ARG A 26 -11.18 -21.81 0.81
CA ARG A 26 -11.15 -22.19 2.22
C ARG A 26 -9.78 -22.70 2.68
N ALA A 27 -8.79 -22.78 1.79
CA ALA A 27 -7.44 -23.19 2.17
C ALA A 27 -6.78 -22.11 3.04
N GLU A 28 -6.11 -22.53 4.11
CA GLU A 28 -5.42 -21.63 5.05
C GLU A 28 -3.91 -21.91 5.07
N PHE A 29 -3.12 -20.87 4.85
CA PHE A 29 -1.66 -20.88 4.96
C PHE A 29 -1.21 -20.14 6.23
N ILE A 30 -1.01 -20.89 7.30
CA ILE A 30 -0.57 -20.32 8.58
C ILE A 30 0.96 -20.14 8.54
N HIS A 31 1.40 -18.89 8.63
CA HIS A 31 2.81 -18.54 8.80
C HIS A 31 3.31 -18.97 10.17
N LYS A 32 4.57 -19.42 10.23
CA LYS A 32 5.30 -19.59 11.49
C LYS A 32 6.16 -18.37 11.68
N ALA A 33 6.11 -17.78 12.87
CA ALA A 33 7.03 -16.72 13.25
C ALA A 33 8.48 -17.20 13.09
N TRP A 34 9.36 -16.26 12.76
CA TRP A 34 10.78 -16.54 12.73
C TRP A 34 11.28 -16.93 14.13
N PRO A 35 12.30 -17.80 14.24
CA PRO A 35 12.97 -18.06 15.51
C PRO A 35 13.48 -16.76 16.13
N ALA A 36 13.47 -16.68 17.47
CA ALA A 36 14.01 -15.52 18.18
C ALA A 36 15.47 -15.25 17.77
N GLY A 37 15.78 -13.99 17.49
CA GLY A 37 17.11 -13.56 17.03
C GLY A 37 17.42 -13.81 15.54
N TYR A 38 16.52 -14.48 14.81
CA TYR A 38 16.67 -14.60 13.35
C TYR A 38 16.33 -13.29 12.66
N VAL A 39 17.29 -12.75 11.92
CA VAL A 39 17.11 -11.55 11.08
C VAL A 39 17.17 -11.99 9.62
N PRO A 40 16.02 -12.21 8.95
CA PRO A 40 16.04 -12.57 7.53
C PRO A 40 16.59 -11.41 6.70
N THR A 41 17.28 -11.73 5.61
CA THR A 41 17.40 -10.78 4.51
C THR A 41 16.01 -10.63 3.88
N PRO A 42 15.44 -9.41 3.83
CA PRO A 42 14.13 -9.20 3.21
C PRO A 42 14.17 -9.62 1.74
N VAL A 43 13.08 -10.22 1.28
CA VAL A 43 12.87 -10.56 -0.13
C VAL A 43 11.67 -9.77 -0.61
N LEU A 44 11.85 -8.98 -1.67
CA LEU A 44 10.76 -8.30 -2.35
C LEU A 44 10.41 -9.05 -3.63
N HIS A 45 9.11 -9.29 -3.83
CA HIS A 45 8.60 -9.83 -5.08
C HIS A 45 8.35 -8.71 -6.07
N ALA A 46 9.14 -8.68 -7.14
CA ALA A 46 9.15 -7.61 -8.12
C ALA A 46 8.47 -8.03 -9.43
N ARG A 47 7.80 -7.06 -10.06
CA ARG A 47 7.26 -7.15 -11.42
C ARG A 47 7.50 -5.82 -12.13
N ALA A 48 7.68 -5.89 -13.44
CA ALA A 48 7.60 -4.73 -14.33
C ALA A 48 6.39 -4.89 -15.25
N GLN A 49 5.66 -3.80 -15.47
CA GLN A 49 4.59 -3.72 -16.46
C GLN A 49 4.58 -2.34 -17.11
N THR A 50 3.93 -2.20 -18.25
CA THR A 50 3.72 -0.90 -18.89
C THR A 50 2.31 -0.39 -18.61
N ALA A 51 2.18 0.91 -18.41
CA ALA A 51 0.90 1.60 -18.34
C ALA A 51 0.86 2.74 -19.36
N THR A 52 -0.26 2.88 -20.05
CA THR A 52 -0.49 4.04 -20.92
C THR A 52 -1.35 5.04 -20.16
N ILE A 53 -0.88 6.28 -20.08
CA ILE A 53 -1.56 7.38 -19.40
C ILE A 53 -1.68 8.54 -20.38
N ASP A 54 -2.88 9.05 -20.58
CA ASP A 54 -3.07 10.27 -21.36
C ASP A 54 -2.76 11.49 -20.49
N LEU A 55 -1.80 12.34 -20.87
CA LEU A 55 -1.48 13.55 -20.10
C LEU A 55 -2.19 14.80 -20.61
N GLY A 56 -3.13 14.67 -21.56
CA GLY A 56 -3.74 15.80 -22.28
C GLY A 56 -2.93 16.28 -23.48
N GLU A 57 -1.68 15.84 -23.62
CA GLU A 57 -0.84 15.99 -24.82
C GLU A 57 -0.82 14.71 -25.67
N GLY A 58 -1.66 13.74 -25.32
CA GLY A 58 -1.74 12.42 -25.92
C GLY A 58 -1.29 11.29 -24.97
N PRO A 59 -1.56 10.03 -25.36
CA PRO A 59 -1.16 8.86 -24.58
C PRO A 59 0.37 8.72 -24.52
N GLN A 60 0.90 8.56 -23.31
CA GLN A 60 2.30 8.27 -23.06
C GLN A 60 2.43 6.93 -22.34
N THR A 61 3.48 6.16 -22.68
CA THR A 61 3.79 4.89 -22.03
C THR A 61 4.73 5.13 -20.86
N PHE A 62 4.38 4.55 -19.72
CA PHE A 62 5.16 4.53 -18.49
C PHE A 62 5.53 3.10 -18.15
N GLN A 63 6.69 2.91 -17.52
CA GLN A 63 7.00 1.64 -16.87
C GLN A 63 6.58 1.71 -15.41
N VAL A 64 6.03 0.62 -14.90
CA VAL A 64 5.60 0.47 -13.51
C VAL A 64 6.37 -0.69 -12.91
N LEU A 65 7.23 -0.38 -11.95
CA LEU A 65 7.98 -1.35 -11.16
C LEU A 65 7.25 -1.59 -9.85
N SER A 66 6.58 -2.74 -9.73
CA SER A 66 5.85 -3.15 -8.54
C SER A 66 6.74 -3.99 -7.63
N TYR A 67 6.83 -3.62 -6.36
CA TYR A 67 7.58 -4.33 -5.33
C TYR A 67 6.63 -4.72 -4.20
N HIS A 68 6.56 -6.01 -3.89
CA HIS A 68 5.77 -6.51 -2.78
C HIS A 68 6.68 -6.97 -1.65
N ALA A 69 6.59 -6.30 -0.51
CA ALA A 69 7.23 -6.74 0.72
C ALA A 69 6.35 -7.77 1.42
N VAL A 70 6.95 -8.80 2.01
CA VAL A 70 6.24 -9.84 2.77
C VAL A 70 6.75 -9.87 4.19
N PHE A 71 5.84 -9.74 5.15
CA PHE A 71 6.09 -9.71 6.57
C PHE A 71 5.52 -10.96 7.23
N ALA A 72 6.22 -11.45 8.25
CA ALA A 72 5.76 -12.64 8.97
C ALA A 72 4.53 -12.33 9.84
N ASN A 73 4.47 -11.12 10.38
CA ASN A 73 3.42 -10.61 11.24
C ASN A 73 3.08 -9.19 10.79
N SER A 74 1.84 -8.76 11.00
CA SER A 74 1.44 -7.36 10.95
C SER A 74 0.48 -7.05 12.08
N GLY A 75 0.70 -5.92 12.73
CA GLY A 75 0.00 -5.50 13.93
C GLY A 75 -0.83 -4.23 13.75
N LEU A 76 -1.30 -3.68 14.87
CA LEU A 76 -2.01 -2.41 14.90
C LEU A 76 -1.05 -1.22 14.70
N PRO A 77 -1.54 -0.02 14.31
CA PRO A 77 -0.70 1.17 14.24
C PRO A 77 0.04 1.47 15.56
N ALA A 78 1.32 1.82 15.52
CA ALA A 78 2.13 2.06 16.72
C ALA A 78 1.68 3.28 17.56
N GLY A 79 0.93 4.23 16.98
CA GLY A 79 0.41 5.44 17.63
C GLY A 79 -0.97 5.29 18.28
N LEU A 80 -1.28 4.10 18.82
CA LEU A 80 -2.48 3.89 19.64
C LEU A 80 -2.44 4.74 20.91
N LEU A 81 -3.60 5.25 21.32
CA LEU A 81 -3.76 5.86 22.64
C LEU A 81 -3.58 4.80 23.73
N GLY A 82 -3.18 5.23 24.93
CA GLY A 82 -2.91 4.29 26.05
C GLY A 82 -4.10 3.37 26.37
N TRP A 83 -5.32 3.94 26.41
CA TRP A 83 -6.53 3.14 26.65
C TRP A 83 -6.83 2.15 25.51
N GLN A 84 -6.56 2.51 24.26
CA GLN A 84 -6.75 1.63 23.09
C GLN A 84 -5.77 0.45 23.16
N THR A 85 -4.52 0.74 23.52
CA THR A 85 -3.46 -0.27 23.70
C THR A 85 -3.86 -1.30 24.75
N ILE A 86 -4.36 -0.85 25.91
CA ILE A 86 -4.82 -1.76 26.97
C ILE A 86 -6.03 -2.57 26.50
N ALA A 87 -7.07 -1.92 26.00
CA ALA A 87 -8.31 -2.60 25.62
C ALA A 87 -8.09 -3.64 24.52
N LEU A 88 -7.28 -3.30 23.49
CA LEU A 88 -7.00 -4.21 22.38
C LEU A 88 -6.00 -5.31 22.80
N GLY A 89 -5.04 -5.00 23.67
CA GLY A 89 -4.09 -5.98 24.18
C GLY A 89 -4.74 -7.10 25.01
N LEU A 90 -5.91 -6.85 25.60
CA LEU A 90 -6.69 -7.88 26.31
C LEU A 90 -7.33 -8.91 25.38
N VAL A 91 -7.53 -8.59 24.11
CA VAL A 91 -8.24 -9.44 23.14
C VAL A 91 -7.34 -9.98 22.02
N GLY A 92 -6.08 -9.58 21.98
CA GLY A 92 -5.10 -10.08 21.01
C GLY A 92 -3.71 -9.45 21.12
N ASP A 93 -2.76 -10.07 20.44
CA ASP A 93 -1.42 -9.53 20.26
C ASP A 93 -1.46 -8.30 19.34
N LEU A 94 -0.93 -7.18 19.82
CA LEU A 94 -0.90 -5.93 19.07
C LEU A 94 0.09 -6.00 17.89
N ASP A 95 1.10 -6.86 17.96
CA ASP A 95 2.14 -7.04 16.94
C ASP A 95 1.76 -8.05 15.85
N ASP A 96 0.74 -8.90 16.12
CA ASP A 96 0.17 -9.86 15.18
C ASP A 96 -1.37 -9.76 15.23
N TRP A 97 -1.86 -8.70 14.61
CA TRP A 97 -3.27 -8.34 14.56
C TRP A 97 -3.84 -8.38 13.15
N HIS A 98 -3.30 -7.57 12.24
CA HIS A 98 -3.83 -7.32 10.90
C HIS A 98 -3.13 -8.18 9.86
N GLN A 99 -3.53 -9.44 9.75
CA GLN A 99 -2.88 -10.31 8.77
C GLN A 99 -3.03 -9.83 7.33
N LEU A 100 -4.06 -9.03 7.03
CA LEU A 100 -4.26 -8.40 5.72
C LEU A 100 -3.03 -7.64 5.21
N ASP A 101 -2.23 -7.08 6.12
CA ASP A 101 -1.05 -6.28 5.79
C ASP A 101 0.25 -7.09 5.94
N HIS A 102 0.15 -8.43 5.81
CA HIS A 102 1.31 -9.32 5.67
C HIS A 102 2.08 -9.12 4.38
N TYR A 103 1.46 -8.48 3.38
CA TYR A 103 2.21 -7.98 2.24
C TYR A 103 1.74 -6.59 1.88
N THR A 104 2.69 -5.76 1.48
CA THR A 104 2.45 -4.37 1.11
C THR A 104 3.13 -4.08 -0.21
N ALA A 105 2.45 -3.35 -1.10
CA ALA A 105 2.97 -3.00 -2.40
C ALA A 105 3.50 -1.55 -2.45
N ALA A 106 4.65 -1.38 -3.10
CA ALA A 106 5.14 -0.11 -3.62
C ALA A 106 5.27 -0.20 -5.13
N ASN A 107 4.69 0.76 -5.86
CA ASN A 107 4.81 0.86 -7.31
C ASN A 107 5.58 2.13 -7.66
N VAL A 108 6.74 1.97 -8.30
CA VAL A 108 7.53 3.08 -8.83
C VAL A 108 7.18 3.26 -10.29
N VAL A 109 6.79 4.47 -10.67
CA VAL A 109 6.43 4.81 -12.05
C VAL A 109 7.60 5.51 -12.69
N LEU A 110 8.07 4.97 -13.81
CA LEU A 110 9.13 5.53 -14.62
C LEU A 110 8.56 6.15 -15.88
N ASP A 111 9.10 7.31 -16.26
CA ASP A 111 8.86 7.88 -17.58
C ASP A 111 9.62 7.15 -18.70
N ASP A 112 9.55 7.70 -19.91
CA ASP A 112 10.21 7.21 -21.12
C ASP A 112 11.75 7.32 -21.09
N THR A 113 12.30 7.95 -20.05
CA THR A 113 13.76 8.09 -19.81
C THR A 113 14.24 7.22 -18.64
N ASP A 114 13.42 6.26 -18.21
CA ASP A 114 13.64 5.42 -17.02
C ASP A 114 13.78 6.22 -15.71
N THR A 115 13.26 7.45 -15.67
CA THR A 115 13.29 8.25 -14.44
C THR A 115 12.04 8.00 -13.60
N PRO A 116 12.18 7.70 -12.29
CA PRO A 116 11.09 7.77 -11.32
C PRO A 116 10.36 9.12 -11.31
N VAL A 117 9.06 9.12 -11.60
CA VAL A 117 8.19 10.32 -11.60
C VAL A 117 7.05 10.24 -10.60
N ALA A 118 6.58 9.03 -10.27
CA ALA A 118 5.56 8.82 -9.25
C ALA A 118 5.82 7.56 -8.41
N LEU A 119 5.21 7.55 -7.23
CA LEU A 119 5.24 6.44 -6.28
C LEU A 119 3.81 6.17 -5.81
N ILE A 120 3.34 4.93 -5.94
CA ILE A 120 2.09 4.46 -5.34
C ILE A 120 2.43 3.54 -4.18
N LEU A 121 1.97 3.87 -2.99
CA LEU A 121 2.16 3.06 -1.79
C LEU A 121 0.83 2.49 -1.31
N GLN A 122 0.80 1.20 -1.02
CA GLN A 122 -0.29 0.59 -0.27
C GLN A 122 -0.24 1.09 1.16
N GLN A 123 -1.39 1.56 1.64
CA GLN A 123 -1.62 2.10 2.97
C GLN A 123 -2.96 1.57 3.48
N HIS A 124 -2.94 0.59 4.37
CA HIS A 124 -4.09 -0.16 4.86
C HIS A 124 -4.93 -0.66 3.67
N ASN A 125 -6.20 -0.32 3.66
CA ASN A 125 -7.16 -0.72 2.62
C ASN A 125 -7.22 0.24 1.42
N TYR A 126 -6.23 1.12 1.24
CA TYR A 126 -6.18 2.05 0.11
C TYR A 126 -4.75 2.21 -0.44
N HIS A 127 -4.63 2.94 -1.55
CA HIS A 127 -3.36 3.32 -2.13
C HIS A 127 -3.22 4.84 -2.10
N ARG A 128 -1.99 5.30 -1.93
CA ARG A 128 -1.66 6.72 -1.99
C ARG A 128 -0.58 6.97 -3.04
N THR A 129 -0.86 7.94 -3.90
CA THR A 129 0.00 8.35 -5.01
C THR A 129 0.75 9.61 -4.62
N TYR A 130 2.03 9.64 -4.93
CA TYR A 130 2.90 10.77 -4.72
C TYR A 130 3.69 11.05 -5.99
N LEU A 131 3.86 12.33 -6.32
CA LEU A 131 4.78 12.75 -7.38
C LEU A 131 6.15 13.05 -6.79
N LEU A 132 7.19 12.54 -7.45
CA LEU A 132 8.57 12.77 -7.04
C LEU A 132 8.98 14.19 -7.43
N GLY A 133 9.52 14.96 -6.48
CA GLY A 133 9.84 16.37 -6.66
C GLY A 133 8.72 17.35 -6.25
N GLU A 134 7.51 16.86 -5.93
CA GLU A 134 6.46 17.69 -5.33
C GLU A 134 6.42 17.53 -3.81
N GLY A 135 5.86 16.42 -3.33
CA GLY A 135 5.69 16.13 -1.90
C GLY A 135 6.71 15.13 -1.35
N ILE A 136 7.53 14.55 -2.22
CA ILE A 136 8.62 13.64 -1.88
C ILE A 136 9.91 14.19 -2.49
N PRO A 137 10.92 14.53 -1.68
CA PRO A 137 12.22 14.93 -2.21
C PRO A 137 12.85 13.77 -2.99
N ILE A 138 13.45 14.08 -4.13
CA ILE A 138 14.26 13.11 -4.88
C ILE A 138 15.60 12.96 -4.15
N ALA A 139 15.95 11.74 -3.75
CA ALA A 139 17.23 11.47 -3.13
C ALA A 139 18.39 11.75 -4.11
N ALA A 140 19.59 12.01 -3.58
CA ALA A 140 20.76 12.34 -4.41
C ALA A 140 21.14 11.24 -5.41
N ASP A 141 20.81 9.99 -5.10
CA ASP A 141 21.03 8.83 -5.96
C ASP A 141 19.84 8.52 -6.90
N GLY A 142 18.83 9.40 -6.93
CA GLY A 142 17.64 9.30 -7.78
C GLY A 142 16.63 8.23 -7.35
N ARG A 143 16.87 7.52 -6.25
CA ARG A 143 15.97 6.44 -5.79
C ARG A 143 14.84 7.00 -4.91
N PRO A 144 13.59 6.56 -5.10
CA PRO A 144 12.55 6.79 -4.11
C PRO A 144 12.93 6.09 -2.80
N GLN A 145 12.86 6.81 -1.68
CA GLN A 145 13.08 6.25 -0.35
C GLN A 145 11.74 6.02 0.36
N ILE A 146 11.57 4.85 0.95
CA ILE A 146 10.32 4.39 1.56
C ILE A 146 10.62 3.92 2.99
N ASP A 147 9.82 4.40 3.93
CA ASP A 147 9.80 3.92 5.31
C ASP A 147 8.69 2.88 5.47
N VAL A 148 8.95 1.90 6.34
CA VAL A 148 7.96 0.93 6.80
C VAL A 148 7.48 1.36 8.18
N ALA A 149 6.16 1.41 8.38
CA ALA A 149 5.57 1.72 9.67
C ALA A 149 5.93 0.66 10.71
N ILE A 150 6.23 1.11 11.91
CA ILE A 150 6.41 0.26 13.07
C ILE A 150 5.09 -0.49 13.28
N ARG A 151 5.20 -1.82 13.39
CA ARG A 151 4.14 -2.77 13.72
C ARG A 151 3.12 -3.05 12.61
N SER A 152 2.58 -2.05 11.92
CA SER A 152 1.55 -2.24 10.87
C SER A 152 2.10 -2.56 9.47
N ASN A 153 3.42 -2.44 9.27
CA ASN A 153 4.11 -2.68 7.99
C ASN A 153 3.76 -1.73 6.84
N GLU A 154 2.91 -0.75 7.07
CA GLU A 154 2.45 0.20 6.05
C GLU A 154 3.57 1.02 5.43
N LEU A 155 3.46 1.31 4.14
CA LEU A 155 4.52 2.00 3.40
C LEU A 155 4.27 3.50 3.32
N TYR A 156 5.32 4.28 3.62
CA TYR A 156 5.28 5.74 3.56
C TYR A 156 6.50 6.31 2.86
N PRO A 157 6.40 7.49 2.22
CA PRO A 157 7.58 8.19 1.74
C PRO A 157 8.51 8.52 2.90
N HIS A 158 9.82 8.36 2.67
CA HIS A 158 10.83 8.60 3.69
C HIS A 158 10.72 10.01 4.29
N ARG A 159 10.82 10.10 5.62
CA ARG A 159 11.03 11.36 6.33
C ARG A 159 12.09 11.18 7.42
N PRO A 160 13.02 12.13 7.59
CA PRO A 160 14.01 12.03 8.64
C PRO A 160 13.35 12.02 10.03
N GLY A 161 13.79 11.11 10.89
CA GLY A 161 13.32 11.00 12.27
C GLY A 161 11.94 10.36 12.45
N ARG A 162 11.52 10.25 13.70
CA ARG A 162 10.24 9.62 14.07
C ARG A 162 9.07 10.49 13.60
N THR A 163 8.17 9.92 12.81
CA THR A 163 7.03 10.64 12.22
C THR A 163 5.72 9.93 12.48
N ASN A 164 4.70 10.69 12.91
CA ASN A 164 3.31 10.22 12.96
C ASN A 164 2.68 10.32 11.58
N ARG A 165 2.00 9.26 11.14
CA ARG A 165 1.30 9.16 9.87
C ARG A 165 -0.17 8.89 10.16
N ARG A 166 -1.06 9.76 9.69
CA ARG A 166 -2.50 9.52 9.84
C ARG A 166 -2.85 8.18 9.22
N ALA A 167 -3.60 7.37 9.94
CA ALA A 167 -4.05 6.08 9.46
C ALA A 167 -5.52 5.82 9.84
N VAL A 168 -6.21 5.13 8.94
CA VAL A 168 -7.62 4.77 9.06
C VAL A 168 -7.80 3.39 8.45
N SER A 169 -8.62 2.55 9.08
CA SER A 169 -8.88 1.21 8.54
C SER A 169 -9.64 1.27 7.21
N PHE A 170 -10.56 2.22 7.03
CA PHE A 170 -11.34 2.38 5.80
C PHE A 170 -11.60 3.86 5.48
N LEU A 171 -11.53 4.20 4.19
CA LEU A 171 -11.86 5.54 3.70
C LEU A 171 -13.38 5.71 3.54
N ASN A 172 -14.02 6.23 4.59
CA ASN A 172 -15.32 6.90 4.47
C ASN A 172 -15.12 8.43 4.39
N ARG A 173 -16.20 9.20 4.16
CA ARG A 173 -16.12 10.67 4.00
C ARG A 173 -15.36 11.37 5.15
N LYS A 174 -15.67 11.03 6.41
CA LYS A 174 -15.00 11.62 7.59
C LYS A 174 -13.53 11.21 7.67
N ALA A 175 -13.24 9.93 7.41
CA ALA A 175 -11.89 9.40 7.40
C ALA A 175 -11.05 10.06 6.31
N TRP A 176 -11.61 10.31 5.13
CA TRP A 176 -10.90 10.96 4.04
C TRP A 176 -10.58 12.42 4.36
N LEU A 177 -11.52 13.16 4.97
CA LEU A 177 -11.25 14.51 5.50
C LEU A 177 -10.15 14.52 6.56
N TYR A 178 -10.16 13.56 7.49
CA TYR A 178 -9.07 13.42 8.46
C TYR A 178 -7.73 13.17 7.76
N MET A 179 -7.70 12.20 6.83
CA MET A 179 -6.48 11.81 6.10
C MET A 179 -5.88 13.00 5.33
N ILE A 180 -6.70 13.74 4.57
CA ILE A 180 -6.25 14.92 3.80
C ILE A 180 -5.94 16.14 4.69
N GLY A 181 -6.27 16.10 5.99
CA GLY A 181 -5.95 17.16 6.95
C GLY A 181 -7.02 18.24 7.12
N ALA A 182 -8.23 18.01 6.62
CA ALA A 182 -9.38 18.91 6.79
C ALA A 182 -10.33 18.49 7.93
N GLY A 183 -10.14 17.29 8.49
CA GLY A 183 -10.99 16.71 9.53
C GLY A 183 -10.27 16.52 10.86
N SER A 184 -11.05 16.42 11.94
CA SER A 184 -10.55 16.03 13.26
C SER A 184 -10.21 14.54 13.32
N ARG A 185 -9.31 14.17 14.23
CA ARG A 185 -8.99 12.77 14.53
C ARG A 185 -10.26 12.04 14.96
N LEU A 186 -10.52 10.89 14.33
CA LEU A 186 -11.67 10.07 14.65
C LEU A 186 -11.37 9.20 15.89
N PHE A 187 -12.40 8.93 16.70
CA PHE A 187 -12.24 8.25 17.98
C PHE A 187 -11.52 6.89 17.91
N LEU A 188 -11.79 6.10 16.86
CA LEU A 188 -11.19 4.78 16.63
C LEU A 188 -10.04 4.81 15.62
N THR A 189 -9.33 5.94 15.51
CA THR A 189 -8.13 6.05 14.66
C THR A 189 -6.86 6.13 15.48
N ALA A 190 -5.83 5.53 14.94
CA ALA A 190 -4.48 5.55 15.46
C ALA A 190 -3.55 5.99 14.35
N ASP A 191 -2.43 6.60 14.72
CA ASP A 191 -1.43 6.98 13.75
C ASP A 191 -0.46 5.82 13.56
N ASP A 192 -0.09 5.55 12.32
CA ASP A 192 1.11 4.78 12.05
C ASP A 192 2.34 5.60 12.42
N ILE A 193 3.41 4.93 12.78
CA ILE A 193 4.65 5.59 13.15
C ILE A 193 5.78 5.05 12.29
N THR A 194 6.49 5.93 11.59
CA THR A 194 7.74 5.58 10.92
C THR A 194 8.92 6.11 11.72
N GLN A 195 10.00 5.34 11.80
CA GLN A 195 11.25 5.75 12.43
C GLN A 195 12.41 5.14 11.64
N PRO A 196 12.91 5.83 10.60
CA PRO A 196 13.96 5.29 9.76
C PRO A 196 15.30 5.33 10.50
N GLU A 197 15.72 4.16 11.00
CA GLU A 197 17.01 3.98 11.68
C GLU A 197 18.08 3.41 10.74
N ARG A 198 17.67 2.62 9.75
CA ARG A 198 18.57 1.94 8.81
C ARG A 198 17.93 1.73 7.45
N GLU A 199 18.72 1.90 6.39
CA GLU A 199 18.39 1.38 5.06
C GLU A 199 18.63 -0.14 5.05
N LEU A 200 17.67 -0.90 4.52
CA LEU A 200 17.76 -2.35 4.42
C LEU A 200 18.17 -2.78 3.01
N LYS A 201 19.17 -3.65 2.92
CA LYS A 201 19.46 -4.40 1.70
C LYS A 201 18.46 -5.56 1.60
N TYR A 202 17.81 -5.69 0.45
CA TYR A 202 16.86 -6.76 0.16
C TYR A 202 17.28 -7.53 -1.09
N LYS A 203 16.75 -8.75 -1.24
CA LYS A 203 16.86 -9.55 -2.46
C LYS A 203 15.60 -9.34 -3.30
N LEU A 204 15.76 -9.25 -4.61
CA LEU A 204 14.65 -9.27 -5.55
C LEU A 204 14.35 -10.70 -6.00
N ARG A 205 13.06 -11.02 -6.12
CA ARG A 205 12.57 -12.21 -6.82
C ARG A 205 11.48 -11.82 -7.78
N PHE A 206 11.55 -12.37 -8.98
CA PHE A 206 10.54 -12.15 -10.02
C PHE A 206 9.63 -13.37 -10.05
N LEU A 207 8.33 -13.14 -9.84
CA LEU A 207 7.31 -14.17 -9.93
C LEU A 207 6.47 -13.91 -11.19
N VAL A 208 5.99 -14.99 -11.82
CA VAL A 208 5.04 -14.86 -12.93
C VAL A 208 3.70 -14.31 -12.40
N GLY A 209 2.98 -13.53 -13.20
CA GLY A 209 1.73 -12.89 -12.77
C GLY A 209 0.64 -13.86 -12.31
N SER A 210 0.69 -15.11 -12.79
CA SER A 210 -0.23 -16.18 -12.40
C SER A 210 0.16 -16.96 -11.14
N ASP A 211 1.27 -16.60 -10.49
CA ASP A 211 1.73 -17.26 -9.27
C ASP A 211 0.69 -17.09 -8.13
N SER A 212 0.60 -18.11 -7.29
CA SER A 212 -0.26 -18.10 -6.10
C SER A 212 -0.04 -16.90 -5.19
N PHE A 213 1.17 -16.36 -5.07
CA PHE A 213 1.42 -15.14 -4.29
C PHE A 213 0.46 -14.01 -4.67
N TYR A 214 0.19 -13.83 -5.97
CA TYR A 214 -0.73 -12.80 -6.47
C TYR A 214 -2.18 -13.27 -6.49
N THR A 215 -2.42 -14.53 -6.86
CA THR A 215 -3.76 -15.01 -7.28
C THR A 215 -4.45 -15.94 -6.29
N PHE A 216 -3.85 -16.25 -5.13
CA PHE A 216 -4.43 -17.16 -4.15
C PHE A 216 -5.82 -16.68 -3.70
N LYS A 217 -6.84 -17.55 -3.75
CA LYS A 217 -8.21 -17.22 -3.34
C LYS A 217 -8.53 -17.59 -1.89
N GLY A 218 -7.68 -18.41 -1.26
CA GLY A 218 -7.79 -18.78 0.15
C GLY A 218 -7.22 -17.71 1.09
N TYR A 219 -6.70 -18.14 2.23
CA TYR A 219 -6.09 -17.28 3.24
C TYR A 219 -4.58 -17.50 3.30
N LEU A 220 -3.78 -16.50 2.94
CA LEU A 220 -2.35 -16.37 3.22
C LEU A 220 -2.12 -15.90 4.66
N GLY A 221 -2.65 -16.67 5.60
CA GLY A 221 -2.58 -16.46 7.03
C GLY A 221 -3.51 -17.43 7.76
N ALA A 222 -3.62 -17.28 9.07
CA ALA A 222 -4.61 -18.00 9.86
C ALA A 222 -5.97 -17.32 9.70
N ARG A 223 -7.06 -18.10 9.63
CA ARG A 223 -8.40 -17.54 9.78
C ARG A 223 -8.67 -17.28 11.25
N ARG A 224 -9.10 -16.06 11.58
CA ARG A 224 -9.37 -15.62 12.95
C ARG A 224 -10.81 -15.10 13.05
N TRP A 225 -11.38 -15.22 14.25
CA TRP A 225 -12.80 -14.97 14.47
C TRP A 225 -13.18 -13.48 14.43
N LEU A 226 -12.24 -12.59 14.73
CA LEU A 226 -12.46 -11.15 14.64
C LEU A 226 -12.17 -10.66 13.22
N MET A 227 -13.05 -9.79 12.71
CA MET A 227 -12.93 -9.17 11.40
C MET A 227 -11.57 -8.45 11.26
N GLY A 228 -10.93 -8.57 10.09
CA GLY A 228 -9.63 -7.96 9.81
C GLY A 228 -8.41 -8.68 10.39
N ARG A 229 -8.61 -9.79 11.13
CA ARG A 229 -7.52 -10.63 11.66
C ARG A 229 -7.22 -11.88 10.84
N SER A 230 -8.05 -12.18 9.83
CA SER A 230 -7.79 -13.32 8.94
C SER A 230 -6.75 -12.94 7.89
N GLY A 231 -5.90 -13.91 7.53
CA GLY A 231 -4.96 -13.77 6.42
C GLY A 231 -5.63 -13.29 5.14
N PRO A 232 -4.97 -12.43 4.35
CA PRO A 232 -5.53 -11.96 3.10
C PRO A 232 -5.47 -13.09 2.07
N PRO A 233 -6.22 -12.97 0.98
CA PRO A 233 -5.98 -13.73 -0.24
C PRO A 233 -4.59 -13.40 -0.85
N GLY A 234 -4.38 -13.67 -2.14
CA GLY A 234 -3.18 -13.25 -2.85
C GLY A 234 -3.11 -11.73 -2.99
N ALA A 235 -1.90 -11.20 -3.20
CA ALA A 235 -1.63 -9.77 -3.23
C ALA A 235 -2.47 -8.98 -4.25
N GLU A 236 -2.89 -9.65 -5.32
CA GLU A 236 -3.67 -9.05 -6.40
C GLU A 236 -4.90 -9.91 -6.74
N TYR A 237 -5.48 -10.61 -5.75
CA TYR A 237 -6.57 -11.59 -5.99
C TYR A 237 -7.82 -11.01 -6.68
N LYS A 238 -8.09 -9.70 -6.51
CA LYS A 238 -9.31 -9.05 -7.02
C LYS A 238 -9.28 -8.89 -8.54
N THR A 239 -8.10 -8.74 -9.12
CA THR A 239 -7.93 -8.43 -10.54
C THR A 239 -6.52 -8.83 -10.92
N LEU A 240 -6.38 -9.54 -12.04
CA LEU A 240 -5.05 -9.90 -12.54
C LEU A 240 -4.20 -8.64 -12.72
N PRO A 241 -2.90 -8.71 -12.37
CA PRO A 241 -1.93 -7.65 -12.59
C PRO A 241 -2.09 -6.84 -13.88
N GLU A 242 -2.23 -7.56 -14.99
CA GLU A 242 -2.22 -7.02 -16.35
C GLU A 242 -3.53 -6.28 -16.68
N LEU A 243 -4.56 -6.46 -15.85
CA LEU A 243 -5.88 -5.84 -16.01
C LEU A 243 -6.08 -4.65 -15.05
N LEU A 244 -5.10 -4.33 -14.20
CA LEU A 244 -5.18 -3.18 -13.31
C LEU A 244 -5.15 -1.87 -14.11
N ASN A 245 -6.19 -1.06 -13.96
CA ASN A 245 -6.20 0.30 -14.51
C ASN A 245 -5.32 1.20 -13.65
N PHE A 246 -4.03 1.24 -14.01
CA PHE A 246 -3.01 1.97 -13.26
C PHE A 246 -3.22 3.49 -13.28
N GLU A 247 -3.73 4.04 -14.38
CA GLU A 247 -4.11 5.46 -14.46
C GLU A 247 -5.11 5.80 -13.35
N ARG A 248 -6.20 5.04 -13.22
CA ARG A 248 -7.17 5.30 -12.14
C ARG A 248 -6.58 5.19 -10.75
N GLN A 249 -5.66 4.26 -10.51
CA GLN A 249 -4.98 4.15 -9.22
C GLN A 249 -4.14 5.39 -8.92
N LEU A 250 -3.41 5.90 -9.93
CA LEU A 250 -2.64 7.14 -9.80
C LEU A 250 -3.56 8.30 -9.41
N LEU A 251 -4.67 8.47 -10.13
CA LEU A 251 -5.59 9.60 -9.94
C LEU A 251 -6.33 9.55 -8.60
N VAL A 252 -6.94 8.41 -8.27
CA VAL A 252 -7.72 8.26 -7.02
C VAL A 252 -6.82 8.45 -5.79
N GLY A 253 -5.59 7.94 -5.86
CA GLY A 253 -4.62 8.00 -4.77
C GLY A 253 -3.91 9.35 -4.61
N TYR A 254 -4.07 10.29 -5.56
CA TYR A 254 -3.32 11.53 -5.57
C TYR A 254 -4.05 12.64 -4.82
N TRP A 255 -3.55 12.97 -3.65
CA TRP A 255 -3.95 14.15 -2.86
C TRP A 255 -2.84 14.59 -1.92
N ARG A 256 -2.78 15.88 -1.65
CA ARG A 256 -1.72 16.52 -0.88
C ARG A 256 -2.26 16.95 0.48
N ASP A 257 -1.52 16.59 1.52
CA ASP A 257 -1.93 16.86 2.90
C ASP A 257 -2.07 18.37 3.11
N GLY A 258 -3.27 18.81 3.52
CA GLY A 258 -3.58 20.20 3.82
C GLY A 258 -3.74 21.11 2.60
N ASN A 259 -3.65 20.60 1.37
CA ASN A 259 -3.84 21.42 0.17
C ASN A 259 -5.31 21.83 0.04
N SER A 260 -5.58 23.14 0.02
CA SER A 260 -6.94 23.69 0.00
C SER A 260 -7.72 23.36 -1.28
N HIS A 261 -7.03 23.25 -2.41
CA HIS A 261 -7.64 22.88 -3.69
C HIS A 261 -8.09 21.41 -3.66
N ASP A 262 -7.23 20.51 -3.16
CA ASP A 262 -7.58 19.09 -3.03
C ASP A 262 -8.72 18.86 -2.04
N ILE A 263 -8.74 19.62 -0.92
CA ILE A 263 -9.83 19.61 0.05
C ILE A 263 -11.14 20.10 -0.59
N GLY A 264 -11.07 21.16 -1.40
CA GLY A 264 -12.22 21.68 -2.16
C GLY A 264 -12.78 20.63 -3.11
N ASN A 265 -11.93 20.04 -3.96
CA ASN A 265 -12.31 18.98 -4.89
C ASN A 265 -12.96 17.78 -4.18
N LEU A 266 -12.37 17.35 -3.05
CA LEU A 266 -12.91 16.27 -2.23
C LEU A 266 -14.29 16.60 -1.67
N THR A 267 -14.46 17.81 -1.14
CA THR A 267 -15.71 18.24 -0.51
C THR A 267 -16.82 18.36 -1.54
N SER A 268 -16.55 18.96 -2.70
CA SER A 268 -17.49 19.03 -3.81
C SER A 268 -17.87 17.64 -4.34
N ALA A 269 -16.91 16.70 -4.41
CA ALA A 269 -17.20 15.35 -4.83
C ALA A 269 -18.19 14.63 -3.90
N PHE A 270 -18.14 14.87 -2.57
CA PHE A 270 -19.05 14.26 -1.60
C PHE A 270 -20.53 14.59 -1.80
N GLU A 271 -20.85 15.64 -2.57
CA GLU A 271 -22.22 16.01 -2.93
C GLU A 271 -22.83 15.06 -3.97
N LYS A 272 -22.01 14.19 -4.58
CA LYS A 272 -22.42 13.25 -5.62
C LYS A 272 -22.50 11.81 -5.10
N PRO A 273 -23.36 10.95 -5.68
CA PRO A 273 -23.43 9.53 -5.33
C PRO A 273 -22.10 8.80 -5.57
N ASP A 274 -21.45 9.06 -6.71
CA ASP A 274 -20.21 8.41 -7.14
C ASP A 274 -18.96 9.24 -6.80
N PHE A 275 -18.92 9.78 -5.58
CA PHE A 275 -17.93 10.77 -5.15
C PHE A 275 -16.45 10.34 -5.38
N HIS A 276 -16.13 9.06 -5.35
CA HIS A 276 -14.77 8.58 -5.64
C HIS A 276 -14.35 8.84 -7.10
N LEU A 277 -15.26 8.63 -8.06
CA LEU A 277 -15.00 8.89 -9.47
C LEU A 277 -14.97 10.39 -9.74
N GLU A 278 -15.87 11.14 -9.13
CA GLU A 278 -15.89 12.61 -9.24
C GLU A 278 -14.60 13.23 -8.71
N PHE A 279 -14.13 12.77 -7.55
CA PHE A 279 -12.85 13.20 -7.01
C PHE A 279 -11.69 12.82 -7.94
N ALA A 280 -11.65 11.59 -8.45
CA ALA A 280 -10.61 11.15 -9.37
C ALA A 280 -10.59 11.95 -10.69
N ASN A 281 -11.76 12.33 -11.21
CA ASN A 281 -11.86 13.17 -12.39
C ASN A 281 -11.33 14.58 -12.14
N ALA A 282 -11.73 15.20 -11.02
CA ALA A 282 -11.25 16.53 -10.62
C ALA A 282 -9.73 16.51 -10.38
N GLN A 283 -9.24 15.51 -9.65
CA GLN A 283 -7.80 15.31 -9.42
C GLN A 283 -7.04 14.91 -10.68
N GLY A 284 -7.72 14.33 -11.68
CA GLY A 284 -7.14 13.98 -12.97
C GLY A 284 -6.44 15.14 -13.65
N ALA A 285 -7.07 16.31 -13.68
CA ALA A 285 -6.49 17.51 -14.28
C ALA A 285 -5.25 17.99 -13.51
N VAL A 286 -5.36 18.07 -12.18
CA VAL A 286 -4.28 18.51 -11.28
C VAL A 286 -3.08 17.57 -11.37
N PHE A 287 -3.32 16.26 -11.28
CA PHE A 287 -2.29 15.22 -11.40
C PHE A 287 -1.56 15.30 -12.74
N ARG A 288 -2.28 15.37 -13.86
CA ARG A 288 -1.65 15.44 -15.20
C ARG A 288 -0.79 16.70 -15.35
N ALA A 289 -1.29 17.85 -14.90
CA ALA A 289 -0.53 19.10 -14.93
C ALA A 289 0.76 19.00 -14.07
N ASN A 290 0.65 18.47 -12.86
CA ASN A 290 1.79 18.32 -11.95
C ASN A 290 2.78 17.27 -12.46
N LEU A 291 2.31 16.15 -13.03
CA LEU A 291 3.15 15.12 -13.64
C LEU A 291 3.90 15.65 -14.87
N LEU A 292 3.23 16.37 -15.78
CA LEU A 292 3.88 17.05 -16.91
C LEU A 292 4.96 18.02 -16.43
N CYS A 293 4.68 18.75 -15.34
CA CYS A 293 5.67 19.65 -14.76
C CYS A 293 6.89 18.91 -14.22
N VAL A 294 6.67 17.85 -13.42
CA VAL A 294 7.75 17.00 -12.88
C VAL A 294 8.61 16.43 -14.01
N LYS A 295 8.00 15.92 -15.08
CA LYS A 295 8.72 15.40 -16.25
C LYS A 295 9.62 16.45 -16.90
N ARG A 296 9.13 17.68 -17.06
CA ARG A 296 9.84 18.72 -17.83
C ARG A 296 10.85 19.53 -17.03
N TRP A 297 10.53 19.86 -15.77
CA TRP A 297 11.17 21.00 -15.10
C TRP A 297 11.68 20.72 -13.68
N ARG A 298 11.48 19.51 -13.12
CA ARG A 298 11.87 18.95 -11.79
C ARG A 298 12.09 19.90 -10.59
N ALA A 299 12.80 21.01 -10.74
CA ALA A 299 13.10 22.03 -9.75
C ALA A 299 12.19 23.29 -9.78
N ASN A 300 11.48 23.59 -10.89
CA ASN A 300 10.75 24.87 -11.07
C ASN A 300 9.22 24.72 -11.23
N CYS A 301 8.62 23.74 -10.54
CA CYS A 301 7.19 23.51 -10.66
C CYS A 301 6.37 24.39 -9.72
N ALA A 302 5.48 25.20 -10.30
CA ALA A 302 4.36 25.79 -9.60
C ALA A 302 3.22 24.75 -9.56
N PHE A 303 3.23 23.88 -8.55
CA PHE A 303 2.19 22.88 -8.38
C PHE A 303 0.83 23.55 -8.14
N GLN A 304 -0.20 23.10 -8.87
CA GLN A 304 -1.56 23.67 -8.86
C GLN A 304 -2.38 23.29 -7.62
#